data_AF-A0A8H4B448-F1
#
_entry.id   AF-A0A8H4B448-F1
#
_cell.length_a   1.000
_cell.length_b   1.000
_cell.length_c   1.000
_cell.angle_alpha   90.00
_cell.angle_beta   90.00
_cell.angle_gamma   90.00
#
_symmetry.space_group_name_H-M   'P 1'
#
loop_
_entity.id
_entity.type
_entity.pdbx_description
1 polymer ?
#
loop_
_entity_poly.entity_id
_entity_poly.type
_entity_poly.pdbx_seq_one_letter_code
_entity_poly.pdbx_strand_id
1 'polypeptide(L)'
;MSSSKSEDQTEISIDNTPHGGNKIDRYVLSPNMKCIATISKNDKSIVVWSISDELIVNYDSSLNVNDLEHALNTDNFCKMPDYNFENIFYYSDVLLGISNCKQVIIKLFHGFAIDFAIIDIRTKLKQILIAQGLEGLTESVAFLENEDLVIIKLWPVYRAYIFSKPNINGKQKWTCKNSIELEKNVDFCHISKKGKLFMCFNRTMPVVMQWDLITRKFDMQYILDLNSYISSILMLMELSSDNTLLAISNHHSFAGGHVVCVYLTKSGMMIANGRYFYVKL
;
A
#
# COMPACT_ATOMS: atom_id res chain seq x y z
N MET A 1 21.72 -34.89 -19.74
CA MET A 1 20.29 -34.85 -19.36
C MET A 1 20.22 -34.52 -17.87
N SER A 2 20.02 -33.25 -17.53
CA SER A 2 19.79 -32.82 -16.15
C SER A 2 18.32 -32.45 -16.01
N SER A 3 17.55 -33.28 -15.29
CA SER A 3 16.16 -32.98 -14.98
C SER A 3 16.11 -31.76 -14.05
N SER A 4 15.53 -30.66 -14.53
CA SER A 4 15.11 -29.55 -13.68
C SER A 4 14.07 -30.07 -12.70
N LYS A 5 14.39 -30.01 -11.40
CA LYS A 5 13.39 -30.18 -10.34
C LYS A 5 12.33 -29.08 -10.54
N SER A 6 11.09 -29.48 -10.77
CA SER A 6 9.95 -28.55 -10.75
C SER A 6 9.90 -27.90 -9.38
N GLU A 7 9.86 -26.57 -9.34
CA GLU A 7 9.52 -25.83 -8.13
C GLU A 7 8.16 -26.35 -7.64
N ASP A 8 8.12 -26.84 -6.40
CA ASP A 8 6.87 -27.24 -5.74
C ASP A 8 5.95 -26.00 -5.73
N GLN A 9 4.93 -26.02 -6.59
CA GLN A 9 3.84 -25.07 -6.50
C GLN A 9 3.01 -25.45 -5.28
N THR A 10 3.22 -24.74 -4.17
CA THR A 10 2.33 -24.88 -3.00
C THR A 10 0.95 -24.38 -3.38
N GLU A 11 0.06 -25.30 -3.70
CA GLU A 11 -1.34 -25.00 -3.98
C GLU A 11 -2.06 -24.64 -2.68
N ILE A 12 -2.64 -23.44 -2.63
CA ILE A 12 -3.37 -22.95 -1.46
C ILE A 12 -4.84 -23.37 -1.61
N SER A 13 -5.32 -24.27 -0.74
CA SER A 13 -6.73 -24.63 -0.69
C SER A 13 -7.58 -23.47 -0.14
N ILE A 14 -8.73 -23.20 -0.77
CA ILE A 14 -9.69 -22.15 -0.39
C ILE A 14 -11.04 -22.80 -0.10
N ASP A 15 -11.47 -22.77 1.15
CA ASP A 15 -12.63 -23.55 1.65
C ASP A 15 -14.00 -22.88 1.46
N ASN A 16 -14.12 -21.79 0.69
CA ASN A 16 -15.39 -21.08 0.48
C ASN A 16 -15.44 -20.33 -0.85
N THR A 17 -16.65 -20.07 -1.37
CA THR A 17 -16.86 -19.23 -2.56
C THR A 17 -16.72 -17.75 -2.20
N PRO A 18 -15.59 -17.09 -2.52
CA PRO A 18 -15.40 -15.67 -2.22
C PRO A 18 -16.49 -14.84 -2.90
N HIS A 19 -16.94 -13.76 -2.25
CA HIS A 19 -17.89 -12.81 -2.86
C HIS A 19 -19.16 -13.46 -3.43
N GLY A 20 -19.65 -14.56 -2.82
CA GLY A 20 -20.80 -15.31 -3.33
C GLY A 20 -20.60 -15.86 -4.75
N GLY A 21 -19.36 -16.10 -5.17
CA GLY A 21 -18.99 -16.52 -6.52
C GLY A 21 -18.74 -15.37 -7.50
N ASN A 22 -18.87 -14.11 -7.07
CA ASN A 22 -18.52 -12.97 -7.91
C ASN A 22 -17.00 -12.85 -8.13
N LYS A 23 -16.64 -12.21 -9.23
CA LYS A 23 -15.24 -11.94 -9.60
C LYS A 23 -14.54 -11.13 -8.51
N ILE A 24 -13.35 -11.56 -8.12
CA ILE A 24 -12.41 -10.75 -7.33
C ILE A 24 -11.73 -9.76 -8.28
N ASP A 25 -11.89 -8.47 -8.02
CA ASP A 25 -11.29 -7.41 -8.84
C ASP A 25 -9.88 -7.04 -8.35
N ARG A 26 -9.63 -7.16 -7.05
CA ARG A 26 -8.32 -6.89 -6.44
C ARG A 26 -8.17 -7.65 -5.13
N TYR A 27 -6.92 -7.93 -4.76
CA TYR A 27 -6.57 -8.42 -3.45
C TYR A 27 -5.35 -7.68 -2.90
N VAL A 28 -5.19 -7.68 -1.59
CA VAL A 28 -4.01 -7.19 -0.87
C VAL A 28 -3.63 -8.17 0.23
N LEU A 29 -2.33 -8.36 0.42
CA LEU A 29 -1.75 -9.21 1.46
C LEU A 29 -1.27 -8.36 2.63
N SER A 30 -1.48 -8.84 3.85
CA SER A 30 -0.91 -8.20 5.02
C SER A 30 0.63 -8.26 5.01
N PRO A 31 1.32 -7.38 5.76
CA PRO A 31 2.78 -7.33 5.75
C PRO A 31 3.45 -8.68 6.04
N ASN A 32 2.97 -9.40 7.06
CA ASN A 32 3.50 -10.71 7.46
C ASN A 32 2.70 -11.89 6.89
N MET A 33 1.94 -11.67 5.80
CA MET A 33 1.13 -12.70 5.13
C MET A 33 0.20 -13.48 6.07
N LYS A 34 -0.37 -12.82 7.09
CA LYS A 34 -1.34 -13.41 8.02
C LYS A 34 -2.77 -13.28 7.53
N CYS A 35 -3.04 -12.32 6.64
CA CYS A 35 -4.36 -12.08 6.10
C CYS A 35 -4.32 -11.67 4.62
N ILE A 36 -5.39 -11.98 3.91
CA ILE A 36 -5.70 -11.45 2.57
C ILE A 36 -7.00 -10.67 2.69
N ALA A 37 -7.08 -9.50 2.07
CA ALA A 37 -8.34 -8.86 1.78
C ALA A 37 -8.58 -8.90 0.28
N THR A 38 -9.80 -9.24 -0.12
CA THR A 38 -10.27 -9.24 -1.50
C THR A 38 -11.42 -8.26 -1.65
N ILE A 39 -11.58 -7.65 -2.82
CA ILE A 39 -12.70 -6.78 -3.14
C ILE A 39 -13.37 -7.25 -4.43
N SER A 40 -14.69 -7.18 -4.46
CA SER A 40 -15.49 -7.33 -5.68
C SER A 40 -16.35 -6.09 -5.89
N LYS A 41 -16.29 -5.54 -7.10
CA LYS A 41 -17.09 -4.38 -7.50
C LYS A 41 -18.53 -4.76 -7.82
N ASN A 42 -18.75 -6.01 -8.20
CA ASN A 42 -20.07 -6.50 -8.57
C ASN A 42 -20.99 -6.60 -7.35
N ASP A 43 -20.50 -7.21 -6.26
CA ASP A 43 -21.26 -7.35 -5.01
C ASP A 43 -20.98 -6.24 -4.00
N LYS A 44 -20.06 -5.32 -4.32
CA LYS A 44 -19.68 -4.16 -3.50
C LYS A 44 -19.29 -4.59 -2.08
N SER A 45 -18.45 -5.62 -2.00
CA SER A 45 -17.97 -6.15 -0.73
C SER A 45 -16.45 -6.28 -0.67
N ILE A 46 -15.93 -6.22 0.55
CA ILE A 46 -14.56 -6.55 0.90
C ILE A 46 -14.62 -7.80 1.77
N VAL A 47 -13.91 -8.86 1.41
CA VAL A 47 -13.83 -10.10 2.18
C VAL A 47 -12.42 -10.27 2.72
N VAL A 48 -12.30 -10.66 3.98
CA VAL A 48 -11.02 -10.92 4.64
C VAL A 48 -10.89 -12.41 4.93
N TRP A 49 -9.69 -12.90 4.65
CA TRP A 49 -9.27 -14.28 4.87
C TRP A 49 -8.07 -14.31 5.81
N SER A 50 -8.06 -15.27 6.72
CA SER A 50 -6.90 -15.58 7.56
C SER A 50 -6.02 -16.63 6.87
N ILE A 51 -4.71 -16.45 6.93
CA ILE A 51 -3.72 -17.43 6.46
C ILE A 51 -3.12 -18.10 7.70
N SER A 52 -3.22 -19.43 7.79
CA SER A 52 -2.58 -20.22 8.85
C SER A 52 -1.07 -20.38 8.61
N ASP A 53 -0.34 -20.87 9.62
CA ASP A 53 1.09 -21.18 9.46
C ASP A 53 1.34 -22.33 8.47
N GLU A 54 0.32 -23.15 8.20
CA GLU A 54 0.31 -24.21 7.18
C GLU A 54 -0.11 -23.68 5.78
N LEU A 55 -0.21 -22.35 5.62
CA LEU A 55 -0.63 -21.67 4.38
C LEU A 55 -2.06 -22.02 3.92
N ILE A 56 -2.94 -22.39 4.86
CA ILE A 56 -4.36 -22.62 4.59
C ILE A 56 -5.11 -21.29 4.68
N VAL A 57 -5.92 -20.98 3.66
CA VAL A 57 -6.72 -19.75 3.59
C VAL A 57 -8.15 -20.00 4.05
N ASN A 58 -8.51 -19.37 5.17
CA ASN A 58 -9.83 -19.53 5.80
C ASN A 58 -10.61 -18.21 5.74
N TYR A 59 -11.90 -18.29 5.42
CA TYR A 59 -12.80 -17.15 5.51
C TYR A 59 -12.81 -16.60 6.94
N ASP A 60 -12.74 -15.28 7.07
CA ASP A 60 -12.81 -14.62 8.36
C ASP A 60 -14.08 -13.80 8.54
N SER A 61 -14.26 -12.81 7.67
CA SER A 61 -15.27 -11.76 7.80
C SER A 61 -15.36 -10.95 6.52
N SER A 62 -16.37 -10.08 6.45
CA SER A 62 -16.59 -9.21 5.29
C SER A 62 -17.20 -7.87 5.68
N LEU A 63 -16.98 -6.86 4.84
CA LEU A 63 -17.68 -5.58 4.84
C LEU A 63 -18.51 -5.47 3.56
N ASN A 64 -19.78 -5.12 3.70
CA ASN A 64 -20.62 -4.67 2.60
C ASN A 64 -20.84 -3.15 2.65
N VAL A 65 -21.61 -2.62 1.69
CA VAL A 65 -21.93 -1.18 1.62
C VAL A 65 -22.56 -0.65 2.91
N ASN A 66 -23.51 -1.38 3.51
CA ASN A 66 -24.20 -0.93 4.72
C ASN A 66 -23.24 -0.86 5.92
N ASP A 67 -22.31 -1.80 6.02
CA ASP A 67 -21.27 -1.79 7.05
C ASP A 67 -20.35 -0.56 6.90
N LEU A 68 -19.99 -0.23 5.65
CA LEU A 68 -19.18 0.95 5.34
C LEU A 68 -19.92 2.25 5.62
N GLU A 69 -21.18 2.36 5.21
CA GLU A 69 -22.04 3.50 5.51
C GLU A 69 -22.12 3.76 7.01
N HIS A 70 -22.42 2.71 7.79
CA HIS A 70 -22.46 2.81 9.24
C HIS A 70 -21.10 3.25 9.82
N ALA A 71 -19.99 2.64 9.38
CA ALA A 71 -18.66 2.96 9.89
C ALA A 71 -18.23 4.40 9.56
N LEU A 72 -18.55 4.89 8.37
CA LEU A 72 -18.05 6.16 7.84
C LEU A 72 -18.95 7.37 8.14
N ASN A 73 -20.23 7.15 8.46
CA ASN A 73 -21.13 8.20 8.95
C ASN A 73 -20.89 8.58 10.42
N THR A 74 -20.05 7.84 11.14
CA THR A 74 -19.67 8.18 12.52
C THR A 74 -18.85 9.47 12.60
N ASP A 75 -19.14 10.29 13.62
CA ASP A 75 -18.40 11.50 14.00
C ASP A 75 -18.31 12.57 12.89
N ASN A 76 -19.30 12.66 12.00
CA ASN A 76 -19.31 13.58 10.85
C ASN A 76 -18.06 13.46 9.96
N PHE A 77 -17.49 12.25 9.87
CA PHE A 77 -16.29 12.00 9.06
C PHE A 77 -16.58 12.16 7.57
N CYS A 78 -17.74 11.69 7.12
CA CYS A 78 -18.34 12.13 5.87
C CYS A 78 -18.96 13.53 6.07
N LYS A 79 -18.48 14.50 5.30
CA LYS A 79 -18.98 15.89 5.28
C LYS A 79 -20.17 16.06 4.31
N MET A 80 -20.59 15.00 3.63
CA MET A 80 -21.69 15.00 2.67
C MET A 80 -22.82 14.10 3.19
N PRO A 81 -23.96 14.67 3.63
CA PRO A 81 -25.04 13.89 4.26
C PRO A 81 -25.70 12.89 3.29
N ASP A 82 -25.72 13.19 2.00
CA ASP A 82 -26.35 12.34 0.96
C ASP A 82 -25.31 11.55 0.14
N TYR A 83 -24.18 11.20 0.75
CA TYR A 83 -23.13 10.46 0.05
C TYR A 83 -23.59 9.03 -0.28
N ASN A 84 -23.60 8.66 -1.57
CA ASN A 84 -23.85 7.29 -1.98
C ASN A 84 -22.58 6.43 -1.75
N PHE A 85 -22.58 5.61 -0.70
CA PHE A 85 -21.45 4.75 -0.32
C PHE A 85 -21.11 3.66 -1.35
N GLU A 86 -22.04 3.31 -2.24
CA GLU A 86 -21.73 2.43 -3.37
C GLU A 86 -20.66 3.04 -4.29
N ASN A 87 -20.56 4.38 -4.32
CA ASN A 87 -19.62 5.07 -5.18
C ASN A 87 -18.15 4.75 -4.85
N ILE A 88 -17.89 4.30 -3.61
CA ILE A 88 -16.57 3.85 -3.19
C ILE A 88 -16.07 2.76 -4.15
N PHE A 89 -16.92 1.81 -4.55
CA PHE A 89 -16.53 0.62 -5.32
C PHE A 89 -16.31 0.86 -6.82
N TYR A 90 -16.62 2.05 -7.37
CA TYR A 90 -16.39 2.31 -8.80
C TYR A 90 -14.90 2.35 -9.16
N TYR A 91 -14.05 2.85 -8.26
CA TYR A 91 -12.63 3.04 -8.52
C TYR A 91 -11.83 1.74 -8.43
N SER A 92 -10.70 1.64 -9.14
CA SER A 92 -9.80 0.46 -9.11
C SER A 92 -8.98 0.34 -7.82
N ASP A 93 -8.78 1.45 -7.11
CA ASP A 93 -7.82 1.54 -6.01
C ASP A 93 -8.48 1.73 -4.64
N VAL A 94 -9.63 1.08 -4.44
CA VAL A 94 -10.40 1.17 -3.19
C VAL A 94 -9.67 0.49 -2.05
N LEU A 95 -9.21 -0.75 -2.24
CA LEU A 95 -8.55 -1.53 -1.22
C LEU A 95 -7.04 -1.27 -1.27
N LEU A 96 -6.54 -0.49 -0.32
CA LEU A 96 -5.13 -0.05 -0.30
C LEU A 96 -4.23 -0.99 0.50
N GLY A 97 -4.75 -1.63 1.55
CA GLY A 97 -3.96 -2.54 2.38
C GLY A 97 -4.78 -3.23 3.47
N ILE A 98 -4.18 -4.24 4.10
CA ILE A 98 -4.73 -4.95 5.26
C ILE A 98 -3.61 -5.17 6.30
N SER A 99 -3.90 -5.01 7.58
CA SER A 99 -2.97 -5.32 8.66
C SER A 99 -3.04 -6.80 9.07
N ASN A 100 -2.04 -7.30 9.78
CA ASN A 100 -2.10 -8.65 10.36
C ASN A 100 -3.24 -8.78 11.40
N CYS A 101 -3.68 -7.65 11.96
CA CYS A 101 -4.82 -7.55 12.86
C CYS A 101 -6.17 -7.35 12.13
N LYS A 102 -6.23 -7.61 10.81
CA LYS A 102 -7.46 -7.56 9.99
C LYS A 102 -8.12 -6.17 9.94
N GLN A 103 -7.30 -5.13 9.94
CA GLN A 103 -7.77 -3.77 9.68
C GLN A 103 -7.50 -3.43 8.22
N VAL A 104 -8.52 -3.00 7.49
CA VAL A 104 -8.42 -2.66 6.07
C VAL A 104 -8.26 -1.16 5.89
N ILE A 105 -7.41 -0.75 4.94
CA ILE A 105 -7.31 0.63 4.48
C ILE A 105 -8.16 0.75 3.21
N ILE A 106 -9.14 1.65 3.25
CA ILE A 106 -10.06 1.91 2.14
C ILE A 106 -9.81 3.33 1.64
N LYS A 107 -9.53 3.50 0.35
CA LYS A 107 -9.45 4.79 -0.32
C LYS A 107 -10.84 5.41 -0.43
N LEU A 108 -10.93 6.69 -0.13
CA LEU A 108 -12.15 7.47 -0.18
C LEU A 108 -12.00 8.63 -1.16
N PHE A 109 -13.12 9.07 -1.72
CA PHE A 109 -13.14 10.12 -2.74
C PHE A 109 -14.22 11.13 -2.41
N HIS A 110 -13.84 12.42 -2.46
CA HIS A 110 -14.68 13.60 -2.22
C HIS A 110 -15.44 13.59 -0.87
N GLY A 111 -15.66 14.76 -0.27
CA GLY A 111 -16.54 14.85 0.91
C GLY A 111 -16.00 14.27 2.23
N PHE A 112 -14.78 13.75 2.30
CA PHE A 112 -14.17 13.27 3.55
C PHE A 112 -13.07 14.21 4.05
N ALA A 113 -12.83 14.25 5.36
CA ALA A 113 -11.72 15.01 5.95
C ALA A 113 -10.35 14.45 5.54
N ILE A 114 -10.27 13.13 5.39
CA ILE A 114 -9.10 12.38 4.94
C ILE A 114 -9.58 11.46 3.80
N ASP A 115 -8.80 11.35 2.74
CA ASP A 115 -9.10 10.55 1.54
C ASP A 115 -8.88 9.03 1.71
N PHE A 116 -8.84 8.55 2.95
CA PHE A 116 -8.88 7.12 3.28
C PHE A 116 -9.51 6.91 4.65
N ALA A 117 -9.93 5.68 4.92
CA ALA A 117 -10.32 5.21 6.25
C ALA A 117 -9.62 3.89 6.59
N ILE A 118 -9.47 3.65 7.89
CA ILE A 118 -9.06 2.35 8.42
C ILE A 118 -10.26 1.75 9.12
N ILE A 119 -10.67 0.57 8.71
CA ILE A 119 -11.83 -0.12 9.29
C ILE A 119 -11.34 -1.43 9.87
N ASP A 120 -11.69 -1.66 11.12
CA ASP A 120 -11.49 -2.95 11.76
C ASP A 120 -12.60 -3.89 11.30
N ILE A 121 -12.26 -4.96 10.58
CA ILE A 121 -13.24 -5.82 9.89
C ILE A 121 -14.17 -6.53 10.87
N ARG A 122 -13.70 -6.83 12.09
CA ARG A 122 -14.44 -7.60 13.09
C ARG A 122 -15.46 -6.74 13.79
N THR A 123 -15.04 -5.53 14.16
CA THR A 123 -15.93 -4.57 14.85
C THR A 123 -16.77 -3.78 13.85
N LYS A 124 -16.37 -3.73 12.57
CA LYS A 124 -16.94 -2.89 11.52
C LYS A 124 -16.94 -1.40 11.89
N LEU A 125 -15.95 -0.99 12.67
CA LEU A 125 -15.79 0.38 13.13
C LEU A 125 -14.54 1.02 12.51
N LYS A 126 -14.72 2.27 12.10
CA LYS A 126 -13.66 3.16 11.66
C LYS A 126 -12.70 3.43 12.83
N GLN A 127 -11.41 3.35 12.56
CA GLN A 127 -10.35 3.71 13.48
C GLN A 127 -10.06 5.21 13.35
N ILE A 128 -9.99 5.90 14.50
CA ILE A 128 -9.74 7.35 14.53
C ILE A 128 -8.24 7.61 14.63
N LEU A 129 -7.72 8.38 13.67
CA LEU A 129 -6.35 8.87 13.63
C LEU A 129 -6.33 10.38 13.90
N ILE A 130 -5.47 10.82 14.80
CA ILE A 130 -5.35 12.23 15.17
C ILE A 130 -3.87 12.63 15.06
N ALA A 131 -3.59 13.55 14.15
CA ALA A 131 -2.31 14.25 14.05
C ALA A 131 -2.50 15.60 13.33
N GLN A 132 -1.70 16.60 13.70
CA GLN A 132 -1.74 17.90 13.04
C GLN A 132 -1.30 17.78 11.58
N GLY A 133 -2.11 18.31 10.66
CA GLY A 133 -1.85 18.27 9.21
C GLY A 133 -2.23 16.95 8.53
N LEU A 134 -2.99 16.08 9.19
CA LEU A 134 -3.41 14.80 8.62
C LEU A 134 -4.58 14.92 7.62
N GLU A 135 -5.39 15.99 7.72
CA GLU A 135 -6.49 16.23 6.78
C GLU A 135 -6.00 16.48 5.35
N GLY A 136 -6.86 16.18 4.37
CA GLY A 136 -6.58 16.37 2.94
C GLY A 136 -6.04 15.11 2.26
N LEU A 137 -5.39 15.31 1.11
CA LEU A 137 -4.91 14.24 0.24
C LEU A 137 -3.75 13.46 0.84
N THR A 138 -3.74 12.15 0.63
CA THR A 138 -2.72 11.22 1.09
C THR A 138 -1.97 10.67 -0.11
N GLU A 139 -0.64 10.82 -0.08
CA GLU A 139 0.23 10.30 -1.13
C GLU A 139 0.34 8.78 -1.04
N SER A 140 0.59 8.28 0.17
CA SER A 140 0.75 6.86 0.40
C SER A 140 0.34 6.50 1.82
N VAL A 141 -0.20 5.30 2.00
CA VAL A 141 -0.57 4.76 3.30
C VAL A 141 -0.35 3.25 3.29
N ALA A 142 0.33 2.73 4.30
CA ALA A 142 0.66 1.31 4.38
C ALA A 142 0.84 0.83 5.82
N PHE A 143 0.50 -0.44 6.05
CA PHE A 143 0.92 -1.16 7.25
C PHE A 143 2.33 -1.72 7.05
N LEU A 144 3.11 -1.73 8.14
CA LEU A 144 4.45 -2.30 8.19
C LEU A 144 4.45 -3.67 8.86
N GLU A 145 5.54 -4.42 8.69
CA GLU A 145 5.76 -5.73 9.32
C GLU A 145 5.77 -5.67 10.85
N ASN A 146 6.20 -4.54 11.42
CA ASN A 146 6.15 -4.27 12.86
C ASN A 146 4.78 -3.78 13.35
N GLU A 147 3.75 -3.87 12.49
CA GLU A 147 2.36 -3.46 12.73
C GLU A 147 2.13 -1.95 12.90
N ASP A 148 3.15 -1.12 12.72
CA ASP A 148 2.95 0.32 12.61
C ASP A 148 2.23 0.66 11.29
N LEU A 149 1.52 1.78 11.30
CA LEU A 149 0.88 2.38 10.13
C LEU A 149 1.67 3.62 9.74
N VAL A 150 2.04 3.72 8.46
CA VAL A 150 2.69 4.90 7.91
C VAL A 150 1.75 5.62 6.96
N ILE A 151 1.70 6.94 7.07
CA ILE A 151 0.93 7.81 6.18
C ILE A 151 1.85 8.90 5.66
N ILE A 152 1.94 9.05 4.35
CA ILE A 152 2.72 10.08 3.68
C ILE A 152 1.77 11.16 3.17
N LYS A 153 2.07 12.39 3.56
CA LYS A 153 1.46 13.61 3.03
C LYS A 153 2.53 14.39 2.29
N LEU A 154 2.27 14.75 1.04
CA LEU A 154 3.09 15.72 0.31
C LEU A 154 2.48 17.11 0.49
N TRP A 155 2.36 17.90 -0.57
CA TRP A 155 1.82 19.25 -0.48
C TRP A 155 0.44 19.28 0.20
N PRO A 156 0.19 20.21 1.16
CA PRO A 156 1.08 21.29 1.61
C PRO A 156 1.97 20.93 2.82
N VAL A 157 1.86 19.72 3.38
CA VAL A 157 2.41 19.37 4.69
C VAL A 157 3.81 18.74 4.64
N TYR A 158 4.09 17.95 3.59
CA TYR A 158 5.36 17.25 3.39
C TYR A 158 5.83 16.50 4.64
N ARG A 159 5.09 15.47 5.05
CA ARG A 159 5.33 14.74 6.30
C ARG A 159 4.98 13.27 6.18
N ALA A 160 5.84 12.42 6.75
CA ALA A 160 5.54 11.03 7.03
C ALA A 160 5.09 10.89 8.49
N TYR A 161 3.88 10.38 8.72
CA TYR A 161 3.36 10.07 10.04
C TYR A 161 3.53 8.59 10.32
N ILE A 162 3.98 8.26 11.53
CA ILE A 162 4.11 6.88 11.99
C ILE A 162 3.17 6.70 13.18
N PHE A 163 2.13 5.90 12.96
CA PHE A 163 1.17 5.52 13.97
C PHE A 163 1.50 4.12 14.49
N SER A 164 1.38 3.95 15.80
CA SER A 164 1.49 2.66 16.45
C SER A 164 0.19 2.36 17.19
N LYS A 165 -0.11 1.08 17.43
CA LYS A 165 -1.30 0.66 18.18
C LYS A 165 -0.91 -0.03 19.49
N PRO A 166 -0.30 0.70 20.45
CA PRO A 166 0.12 0.08 21.70
C PRO A 166 -1.09 -0.44 22.48
N ASN A 167 -0.95 -1.63 23.05
CA ASN A 167 -1.96 -2.18 23.96
C ASN A 167 -1.77 -1.57 25.35
N ILE A 168 -2.45 -0.45 25.62
CA ILE A 168 -2.40 0.22 26.92
C ILE A 168 -3.70 -0.13 27.65
N ASN A 169 -3.61 -0.89 28.73
CA ASN A 169 -4.74 -1.28 29.59
C ASN A 169 -5.87 -2.02 28.83
N GLY A 170 -5.51 -2.89 27.88
CA GLY A 170 -6.49 -3.66 27.09
C GLY A 170 -7.22 -2.84 26.02
N LYS A 171 -6.99 -1.52 25.95
CA LYS A 171 -7.54 -0.66 24.90
C LYS A 171 -6.46 -0.43 23.85
N GLN A 172 -6.73 -0.90 22.65
CA GLN A 172 -5.88 -0.64 21.50
C GLN A 172 -6.41 0.59 20.75
N LYS A 173 -5.63 1.67 20.75
CA LYS A 173 -5.92 2.87 19.97
C LYS A 173 -4.69 3.27 19.18
N TRP A 174 -4.88 3.72 17.96
CA TRP A 174 -3.82 4.28 17.14
C TRP A 174 -3.34 5.61 17.75
N THR A 175 -2.03 5.71 17.98
CA THR A 175 -1.37 6.91 18.46
C THR A 175 -0.27 7.30 17.49
N CYS A 176 -0.19 8.59 17.15
CA CYS A 176 0.91 9.11 16.34
C CYS A 176 2.18 9.07 17.18
N LYS A 177 3.02 8.06 16.95
CA LYS A 177 4.29 7.85 17.66
C LYS A 177 5.36 8.83 17.20
N ASN A 178 5.35 9.15 15.90
CA ASN A 178 6.34 10.04 15.33
C ASN A 178 5.84 10.73 14.06
N SER A 179 6.54 11.79 13.67
CA SER A 179 6.40 12.41 12.36
C SER A 179 7.73 12.90 11.84
N ILE A 180 8.01 12.67 10.55
CA ILE A 180 9.24 13.07 9.88
C ILE A 180 8.85 14.11 8.83
N GLU A 181 9.48 15.28 8.87
CA GLU A 181 9.35 16.27 7.79
C GLU A 181 10.08 15.77 6.55
N LEU A 182 9.41 15.85 5.40
CA LEU A 182 9.92 15.39 4.12
C LEU A 182 10.42 16.60 3.32
N GLU A 183 11.34 16.34 2.40
CA GLU A 183 11.78 17.38 1.49
C GLU A 183 10.63 17.88 0.61
N LYS A 184 10.66 19.18 0.32
CA LYS A 184 9.71 19.78 -0.61
C LYS A 184 10.08 19.38 -2.03
N ASN A 185 9.08 19.35 -2.92
CA ASN A 185 9.24 18.97 -4.33
C ASN A 185 9.58 17.49 -4.57
N VAL A 186 9.34 16.61 -3.59
CA VAL A 186 9.23 15.18 -3.86
C VAL A 186 8.06 14.96 -4.82
N ASP A 187 8.31 14.25 -5.92
CA ASP A 187 7.33 14.02 -6.97
C ASP A 187 6.43 12.82 -6.67
N PHE A 188 6.94 11.83 -5.93
CA PHE A 188 6.23 10.62 -5.53
C PHE A 188 6.94 9.90 -4.37
N CYS A 189 6.18 9.18 -3.54
CA CYS A 189 6.69 8.36 -2.45
C CYS A 189 6.21 6.91 -2.49
N HIS A 190 7.11 5.96 -2.21
CA HIS A 190 6.77 4.55 -2.00
C HIS A 190 7.17 4.09 -0.58
N ILE A 191 6.30 3.30 0.06
CA ILE A 191 6.58 2.67 1.36
C ILE A 191 6.67 1.16 1.16
N SER A 192 7.80 0.57 1.55
CA SER A 192 7.92 -0.89 1.67
C SER A 192 7.34 -1.39 2.99
N LYS A 193 6.87 -2.63 3.00
CA LYS A 193 6.37 -3.33 4.21
C LYS A 193 7.39 -3.34 5.36
N LYS A 194 8.68 -3.25 5.04
CA LYS A 194 9.79 -3.27 6.00
C LYS A 194 10.13 -1.91 6.60
N GLY A 195 9.31 -0.89 6.31
CA GLY A 195 9.51 0.45 6.85
C GLY A 195 10.59 1.25 6.14
N LYS A 196 10.91 0.93 4.88
CA LYS A 196 11.70 1.82 4.02
C LYS A 196 10.79 2.78 3.25
N LEU A 197 11.10 4.07 3.30
CA LEU A 197 10.49 5.11 2.48
C LEU A 197 11.41 5.44 1.32
N PHE A 198 10.88 5.44 0.11
CA PHE A 198 11.56 5.86 -1.10
C PHE A 198 10.93 7.15 -1.60
N MET A 199 11.71 8.22 -1.68
CA MET A 199 11.30 9.52 -2.19
C MET A 199 11.93 9.76 -3.55
N CYS A 200 11.09 9.97 -4.57
CA CYS A 200 11.54 10.21 -5.93
C CYS A 200 11.55 11.71 -6.26
N PHE A 201 12.64 12.18 -6.86
CA PHE A 201 12.81 13.54 -7.38
C PHE A 201 13.21 13.47 -8.84
N ASN A 202 12.51 14.19 -9.72
CA ASN A 202 12.55 13.99 -11.18
C ASN A 202 12.92 15.25 -11.98
N ARG A 203 13.41 16.32 -11.34
CA ARG A 203 13.52 17.63 -12.01
C ARG A 203 14.77 17.84 -12.87
N THR A 204 15.92 17.25 -12.55
CA THR A 204 17.17 17.52 -13.30
C THR A 204 18.06 16.30 -13.40
N MET A 205 18.25 15.59 -12.29
CA MET A 205 18.82 14.25 -12.27
C MET A 205 17.87 13.40 -11.45
N PRO A 206 17.20 12.41 -12.06
CA PRO A 206 16.22 11.66 -11.32
C PRO A 206 16.91 10.81 -10.25
N VAL A 207 16.49 11.00 -9.00
CA VAL A 207 17.10 10.34 -7.85
C VAL A 207 16.00 9.77 -6.97
N VAL A 208 16.31 8.62 -6.38
CA VAL A 208 15.48 8.01 -5.33
C VAL A 208 16.27 8.01 -4.05
N MET A 209 15.77 8.69 -3.03
CA MET A 209 16.32 8.64 -1.68
C MET A 209 15.58 7.59 -0.87
N GLN A 210 16.34 6.71 -0.22
CA GLN A 210 15.82 5.72 0.72
C GLN A 210 16.07 6.18 2.15
N TRP A 211 15.02 6.12 2.96
CA TRP A 211 15.03 6.37 4.38
C TRP A 211 14.49 5.17 5.14
N ASP A 212 15.07 4.88 6.29
CA ASP A 212 14.54 3.93 7.25
C ASP A 212 13.57 4.67 8.19
N LEU A 213 12.28 4.34 8.15
CA LEU A 213 11.25 4.98 8.95
C LEU A 213 11.30 4.56 10.43
N ILE A 214 11.88 3.41 10.74
CA ILE A 214 12.00 2.89 12.10
C ILE A 214 13.14 3.62 12.84
N THR A 215 14.31 3.67 12.22
CA THR A 215 15.49 4.34 12.78
C THR A 215 15.50 5.83 12.50
N ARG A 216 14.70 6.29 11.53
CA ARG A 216 14.59 7.68 11.05
C ARG A 216 15.88 8.20 10.45
N LYS A 217 16.64 7.32 9.81
CA LYS A 217 17.92 7.65 9.19
C LYS A 217 17.83 7.54 7.68
N PHE A 218 18.57 8.41 7.01
CA PHE A 218 18.87 8.25 5.61
C PHE A 218 19.72 6.98 5.42
N ASP A 219 19.35 6.15 4.44
CA ASP A 219 20.07 4.93 4.10
C ASP A 219 20.94 5.12 2.85
N MET A 220 20.30 5.50 1.74
CA MET A 220 20.93 5.42 0.42
C MET A 220 20.28 6.37 -0.58
N GLN A 221 21.03 6.75 -1.61
CA GLN A 221 20.53 7.48 -2.77
C GLN A 221 20.86 6.69 -4.05
N TYR A 222 19.87 6.52 -4.90
CA TYR A 222 19.98 5.86 -6.19
C TYR A 222 19.88 6.91 -7.30
N ILE A 223 20.88 6.97 -8.16
CA ILE A 223 20.83 7.79 -9.38
C ILE A 223 20.13 6.96 -10.45
N LEU A 224 19.02 7.47 -10.96
CA LEU A 224 18.23 6.76 -11.96
C LEU A 224 18.79 7.03 -13.36
N ASP A 225 19.47 6.05 -13.94
CA ASP A 225 19.90 6.09 -15.34
C ASP A 225 18.80 5.53 -16.26
N LEU A 226 17.60 6.10 -16.17
CA LEU A 226 16.45 5.61 -16.91
C LEU A 226 16.44 6.10 -18.38
N ASN A 227 17.41 6.93 -18.80
CA ASN A 227 17.54 7.48 -20.17
C ASN A 227 16.23 8.03 -20.77
N SER A 228 15.26 8.39 -19.93
CA SER A 228 13.91 8.73 -20.36
C SER A 228 13.24 9.64 -19.34
N TYR A 229 12.25 10.39 -19.81
CA TYR A 229 11.38 11.19 -18.96
C TYR A 229 10.63 10.26 -18.03
N ILE A 230 10.89 10.37 -16.72
CA ILE A 230 10.17 9.59 -15.74
C ILE A 230 8.79 10.20 -15.57
N SER A 231 7.74 9.39 -15.72
CA SER A 231 6.43 9.78 -15.22
C SER A 231 6.33 9.28 -13.80
N SER A 232 6.23 10.19 -12.82
CA SER A 232 6.10 9.81 -11.40
C SER A 232 4.89 8.91 -11.14
N ILE A 233 3.85 9.01 -11.97
CA ILE A 233 2.59 8.26 -11.85
C ILE A 233 2.77 6.76 -12.10
N LEU A 234 3.81 6.34 -12.84
CA LEU A 234 3.97 4.95 -13.28
C LEU A 234 5.28 4.31 -12.79
N MET A 235 5.87 4.88 -11.75
CA MET A 235 7.05 4.27 -11.14
C MET A 235 6.62 3.17 -10.16
N LEU A 236 7.16 1.97 -10.34
CA LEU A 236 7.01 0.89 -9.36
C LEU A 236 8.36 0.62 -8.74
N MET A 237 8.37 0.45 -7.43
CA MET A 237 9.54 0.09 -6.65
C MET A 237 9.22 -1.17 -5.87
N GLU A 238 10.14 -2.13 -5.85
CA GLU A 238 10.01 -3.35 -5.06
C GLU A 238 11.35 -3.69 -4.42
N LEU A 239 11.30 -4.00 -3.12
CA LEU A 239 12.46 -4.43 -2.36
C LEU A 239 12.47 -5.95 -2.25
N SER A 240 13.62 -6.56 -2.52
CA SER A 240 13.82 -7.99 -2.28
C SER A 240 13.54 -8.40 -0.83
N SER A 241 13.20 -9.68 -0.63
CA SER A 241 12.88 -10.25 0.69
C SER A 241 14.04 -10.20 1.69
N ASP A 242 15.28 -10.03 1.24
CA ASP A 242 16.46 -9.84 2.10
C ASP A 242 16.96 -8.38 2.15
N ASN A 243 16.26 -7.46 1.48
CA ASN A 243 16.62 -6.04 1.33
C ASN A 243 17.94 -5.78 0.62
N THR A 244 18.51 -6.74 -0.09
CA THR A 244 19.81 -6.54 -0.75
C THR A 244 19.68 -5.86 -2.11
N LEU A 245 18.52 -6.03 -2.74
CA LEU A 245 18.16 -5.50 -4.05
C LEU A 245 16.92 -4.61 -4.01
N LEU A 246 16.96 -3.52 -4.77
CA LEU A 246 15.83 -2.65 -5.10
C LEU A 246 15.60 -2.70 -6.61
N ALA A 247 14.42 -3.11 -7.04
CA ALA A 247 13.99 -3.00 -8.42
C ALA A 247 13.15 -1.72 -8.58
N ILE A 248 13.48 -0.90 -9.58
CA ILE A 248 12.73 0.30 -9.94
C ILE A 248 12.33 0.15 -11.40
N SER A 249 11.04 0.26 -11.68
CA SER A 249 10.53 0.25 -13.03
C SER A 249 9.81 1.56 -13.34
N ASN A 250 9.87 1.95 -14.61
CA ASN A 250 9.13 3.08 -15.14
C ASN A 250 8.45 2.66 -16.45
N HIS A 251 7.17 2.99 -16.58
CA HIS A 251 6.41 2.75 -17.80
C HIS A 251 6.59 3.94 -18.76
N HIS A 252 7.21 3.71 -19.92
CA HIS A 252 7.35 4.74 -20.94
C HIS A 252 6.05 4.88 -21.75
N SER A 253 5.32 5.97 -21.54
CA SER A 253 4.02 6.22 -22.20
C SER A 253 4.10 6.40 -23.72
N PHE A 254 5.23 6.81 -24.28
CA PHE A 254 5.32 7.20 -25.70
C PHE A 254 5.86 6.13 -26.67
N ALA A 255 6.51 5.06 -26.19
CA ALA A 255 7.16 4.08 -27.07
C ALA A 255 6.88 2.62 -26.69
N GLY A 256 5.96 2.37 -25.75
CA GLY A 256 5.65 1.02 -25.28
C GLY A 256 6.87 0.32 -24.67
N GLY A 257 7.76 1.08 -24.05
CA GLY A 257 8.97 0.55 -23.42
C GLY A 257 8.78 0.42 -21.91
N HIS A 258 9.12 -0.73 -21.31
CA HIS A 258 9.34 -0.82 -19.87
C HIS A 258 10.84 -0.83 -19.59
N VAL A 259 11.28 0.05 -18.71
CA VAL A 259 12.65 0.00 -18.18
C VAL A 259 12.58 -0.48 -16.74
N VAL A 260 13.37 -1.50 -16.42
CA VAL A 260 13.58 -1.98 -15.06
C VAL A 260 15.06 -1.86 -14.75
N CYS A 261 15.39 -1.17 -13.66
CA CYS A 261 16.73 -1.07 -13.11
C CYS A 261 16.77 -1.77 -11.75
N VAL A 262 17.81 -2.55 -11.52
CA VAL A 262 18.03 -3.25 -10.25
C VAL A 262 19.29 -2.71 -9.60
N TYR A 263 19.17 -2.32 -8.34
CA TYR A 263 20.22 -1.68 -7.56
C TYR A 263 20.58 -2.54 -6.34
N LEU A 264 21.87 -2.57 -5.98
CA LEU A 264 22.31 -3.02 -4.67
C LEU A 264 21.99 -1.94 -3.64
N THR A 265 21.24 -2.28 -2.60
CA THR A 265 20.81 -1.32 -1.58
C THR A 265 21.96 -0.84 -0.69
N LYS A 266 22.99 -1.67 -0.51
CA LYS A 266 24.17 -1.34 0.33
C LYS A 266 25.08 -0.28 -0.30
N SER A 267 25.19 -0.26 -1.63
CA SER A 267 26.11 0.63 -2.36
C SER A 267 25.42 1.64 -3.27
N GLY A 268 24.11 1.51 -3.50
CA GLY A 268 23.39 2.30 -4.49
C GLY A 268 23.76 1.96 -5.94
N MET A 269 24.61 0.94 -6.17
CA MET A 269 25.12 0.60 -7.49
C MET A 269 24.05 -0.15 -8.29
N MET A 270 23.78 0.32 -9.51
CA MET A 270 22.98 -0.42 -10.48
C MET A 270 23.73 -1.67 -10.94
N ILE A 271 23.14 -2.84 -10.79
CA ILE A 271 23.73 -4.11 -11.18
C ILE A 271 23.09 -4.72 -12.42
N ALA A 272 21.88 -4.29 -12.76
CA ALA A 272 21.21 -4.71 -13.98
C ALA A 272 20.28 -3.60 -14.47
N ASN A 273 20.14 -3.49 -15.79
CA ASN A 273 19.06 -2.78 -16.43
C ASN A 273 18.49 -3.64 -17.57
N GLY A 274 17.18 -3.53 -17.77
CA GLY A 274 16.47 -4.21 -18.83
C GLY A 274 15.52 -3.24 -19.51
N ARG A 275 15.55 -3.20 -20.84
CA ARG A 275 14.58 -2.46 -21.66
C ARG A 275 13.73 -3.46 -22.42
N TYR A 276 12.44 -3.49 -22.13
CA TYR A 276 11.46 -4.26 -22.88
C TYR A 276 10.78 -3.33 -23.85
N PHE A 277 10.84 -3.63 -25.15
CA PHE A 277 10.08 -2.92 -26.16
C PHE A 277 8.92 -3.82 -26.60
N TYR A 278 7.70 -3.31 -26.61
CA TYR A 278 6.61 -3.99 -27.31
C TYR A 278 6.88 -3.87 -28.82
N VAL A 279 7.39 -4.94 -29.43
CA VAL A 279 7.36 -5.07 -30.89
C VAL A 279 5.92 -5.41 -31.26
N LYS A 280 5.22 -4.47 -31.89
CA LYS A 280 3.94 -4.75 -32.55
C LYS A 280 4.25 -5.74 -33.69
N LEU A 281 3.82 -6.99 -33.55
CA LEU A 281 3.84 -7.99 -34.62
C LEU A 281 2.76 -7.66 -35.66
#